data_AF-A0A453GPG8-F1
#
_entry.id   AF-A0A453GPG8-F1
#
_cell.length_a   1.000
_cell.length_b   1.000
_cell.length_c   1.000
_cell.angle_alpha   90.00
_cell.angle_beta   90.00
_cell.angle_gamma   90.00
#
_symmetry.space_group_name_H-M   'P 1'
#
loop_
_entity.id
_entity.type
_entity.pdbx_description
1 polymer ?
#
loop_
_entity_poly.entity_id
_entity_poly.type
_entity_poly.pdbx_seq_one_letter_code
_entity_poly.pdbx_strand_id
1 'polypeptide(L)'
;RTHFIPPWFVAITSRTARPTLQFSENQETSPARMDGSSAEVAKVKRAKTVLTVAAISGSLRRASANAGLIRAAAKMCEESIPGLQIDHVDISDLPLLNTDLEDVDGNAFPAAVEEFRDRVRGADCFLFASPEYNYSISGPLKNA
;
A
#
# COMPACT_ATOMS: atom_id res chain seq x y z
N ARG A 1 -35.06 -7.73 22.65
CA ARG A 1 -34.46 -8.36 21.45
C ARG A 1 -34.11 -7.24 20.47
N THR A 2 -32.95 -6.63 20.67
CA THR A 2 -32.40 -5.56 19.82
C THR A 2 -31.23 -6.14 19.05
N HIS A 3 -31.34 -6.14 17.73
CA HIS A 3 -30.29 -6.62 16.83
C HIS A 3 -29.24 -5.51 16.71
N PHE A 4 -28.04 -5.77 17.21
CA PHE A 4 -26.87 -4.93 17.08
C PHE A 4 -26.10 -5.38 15.84
N ILE A 5 -26.06 -4.53 14.81
CA ILE A 5 -25.33 -4.77 13.55
C ILE A 5 -23.96 -4.09 13.69
N PRO A 6 -22.82 -4.79 13.48
CA PRO A 6 -21.49 -4.21 13.66
C PRO A 6 -21.09 -3.23 12.53
N PRO A 7 -20.28 -2.19 12.83
CA PRO A 7 -20.05 -1.03 11.96
C PRO A 7 -18.77 -1.15 11.09
N TRP A 8 -18.67 -2.17 10.24
CA TRP A 8 -17.55 -2.27 9.28
C TRP A 8 -17.98 -2.28 7.81
N PHE A 9 -19.22 -1.87 7.53
CA PHE A 9 -19.73 -1.76 6.16
C PHE A 9 -19.74 -0.30 5.70
N VAL A 10 -18.76 0.09 4.89
CA VAL A 10 -18.83 1.35 4.11
C VAL A 10 -18.54 1.06 2.64
N ALA A 11 -19.49 1.49 1.82
CA ALA A 11 -19.66 1.19 0.41
C ALA A 11 -18.71 1.98 -0.50
N ILE A 12 -18.21 1.34 -1.55
CA ILE A 12 -17.56 1.99 -2.68
C ILE A 12 -18.67 2.49 -3.61
N THR A 13 -18.78 3.81 -3.81
CA THR A 13 -19.61 4.38 -4.89
C THR A 13 -18.71 5.00 -5.95
N SER A 14 -18.74 4.45 -7.16
CA SER A 14 -18.21 5.09 -8.36
C SER A 14 -19.33 5.89 -9.02
N ARG A 15 -19.04 7.13 -9.44
CA ARG A 15 -20.02 7.98 -10.14
C ARG A 15 -19.41 8.45 -11.45
N THR A 16 -19.90 7.91 -12.56
CA THR A 16 -19.61 8.37 -13.93
C THR A 16 -20.85 8.98 -14.58
N ALA A 17 -20.62 10.12 -15.25
CA ALA A 17 -21.45 10.84 -16.24
C ALA A 17 -22.63 11.68 -15.68
N ARG A 18 -23.00 12.89 -16.16
CA ARG A 18 -22.89 13.57 -17.48
C ARG A 18 -22.84 15.12 -17.30
N PRO A 19 -22.46 15.90 -18.34
CA PRO A 19 -22.31 17.35 -18.28
C PRO A 19 -23.61 18.09 -18.63
N THR A 20 -23.86 19.22 -17.97
CA THR A 20 -24.83 20.25 -18.40
C THR A 20 -24.06 21.56 -18.53
N LEU A 21 -23.96 22.04 -19.77
CA LEU A 21 -23.37 23.34 -20.14
C LEU A 21 -24.41 24.46 -20.05
N GLN A 22 -23.87 25.69 -19.96
CA GLN A 22 -24.49 27.03 -20.04
C GLN A 22 -24.94 27.63 -18.69
N PHE A 23 -24.69 28.89 -18.35
CA PHE A 23 -24.51 30.11 -19.15
C PHE A 23 -23.47 31.08 -18.53
N SER A 24 -22.93 31.95 -19.38
CA SER A 24 -21.93 33.01 -19.14
C SER A 24 -22.46 34.20 -18.34
N GLU A 25 -21.60 34.83 -17.53
CA GLU A 25 -21.49 36.30 -17.55
C GLU A 25 -20.09 36.76 -17.11
N ASN A 26 -19.55 37.68 -17.88
CA ASN A 26 -18.16 38.15 -17.88
C ASN A 26 -17.85 39.05 -16.68
N GLN A 27 -16.66 38.92 -16.09
CA GLN A 27 -15.87 40.07 -15.66
C GLN A 27 -14.38 39.82 -15.90
N GLU A 28 -13.79 40.79 -16.55
CA GLU A 28 -12.49 40.80 -17.20
C GLU A 28 -11.49 41.54 -16.30
N THR A 29 -10.43 40.87 -15.84
CA THR A 29 -9.16 41.53 -15.50
C THR A 29 -7.98 40.64 -15.97
N SER A 30 -7.02 41.29 -16.63
CA SER A 30 -5.94 40.74 -17.49
C SER A 30 -4.77 40.08 -16.70
N PRO A 31 -3.72 39.48 -17.33
CA PRO A 31 -3.33 38.09 -17.10
C PRO A 31 -1.96 37.95 -16.40
N ALA A 32 -1.92 37.30 -15.24
CA ALA A 32 -0.69 36.72 -14.72
C ALA A 32 -0.67 35.21 -15.02
N ARG A 33 0.34 34.81 -15.79
CA ARG A 33 0.72 33.42 -16.10
C ARG A 33 1.04 32.64 -14.81
N MET A 34 1.13 31.31 -14.98
CA MET A 34 1.51 30.25 -14.03
C MET A 34 0.31 29.66 -13.28
N ASP A 35 0.01 28.38 -13.28
CA ASP A 35 0.45 27.19 -14.02
C ASP A 35 -0.59 26.08 -13.71
N GLY A 36 -1.07 25.38 -14.74
CA GLY A 36 -2.10 24.34 -14.63
C GLY A 36 -1.61 23.04 -13.98
N SER A 37 -0.89 23.11 -12.86
CA SER A 37 -0.25 21.95 -12.20
C SER A 37 -1.24 20.97 -11.54
N SER A 38 -2.42 21.44 -11.12
CA SER A 38 -3.38 20.57 -10.42
C SER A 38 -4.12 19.59 -11.33
N ALA A 39 -4.14 19.80 -12.65
CA ALA A 39 -4.77 18.89 -13.61
C ALA A 39 -3.85 17.71 -14.00
N GLU A 40 -2.55 17.82 -13.76
CA GLU A 40 -1.57 16.79 -14.12
C GLU A 40 -1.47 15.68 -13.06
N VAL A 41 -1.73 16.02 -11.79
CA VAL A 41 -1.86 15.03 -10.69
C VAL A 41 -3.04 14.07 -10.93
N ALA A 42 -4.01 14.47 -11.76
CA ALA A 42 -5.16 13.67 -12.18
C ALA A 42 -4.89 12.80 -13.41
N LYS A 43 -3.65 12.74 -13.91
CA LYS A 43 -3.20 11.66 -14.80
C LYS A 43 -2.92 10.42 -13.95
N VAL A 44 -3.95 9.95 -13.27
CA VAL A 44 -3.98 8.69 -12.51
C VAL A 44 -3.24 7.65 -13.34
N LYS A 45 -2.13 7.14 -12.78
CA LYS A 45 -1.29 6.09 -13.35
C LYS A 45 -2.18 5.12 -14.13
N ARG A 46 -1.88 4.90 -15.41
CA ARG A 46 -2.61 3.93 -16.27
C ARG A 46 -2.92 2.68 -15.46
N ALA A 47 -4.13 2.14 -15.63
CA ALA A 47 -4.55 0.92 -14.98
C ALA A 47 -3.52 -0.19 -15.27
N LYS A 48 -2.65 -0.45 -14.29
CA LYS A 48 -1.70 -1.56 -14.33
C LYS A 48 -2.56 -2.82 -14.40
N THR A 49 -2.37 -3.63 -15.43
CA THR A 49 -3.18 -4.85 -15.66
C THR A 49 -2.94 -5.90 -14.58
N VAL A 50 -1.80 -5.80 -13.88
CA VAL A 50 -1.44 -6.65 -12.74
C VAL A 50 -1.05 -5.79 -11.55
N LEU A 51 -1.74 -5.98 -10.43
CA LEU A 51 -1.46 -5.36 -9.14
C LEU A 51 -0.59 -6.29 -8.31
N THR A 52 0.52 -5.76 -7.81
CA THR A 52 1.42 -6.47 -6.91
C THR A 52 1.18 -6.00 -5.48
N VAL A 53 0.86 -6.95 -4.59
CA VAL A 53 0.65 -6.71 -3.16
C VAL A 53 1.87 -7.25 -2.41
N ALA A 54 2.61 -6.37 -1.73
CA ALA A 54 3.65 -6.79 -0.80
C ALA A 54 3.00 -7.21 0.53
N ALA A 55 3.08 -8.50 0.86
CA ALA A 55 2.58 -9.06 2.09
C ALA A 55 3.71 -9.31 3.09
N ILE A 56 3.59 -8.77 4.29
CA ILE A 56 4.62 -8.85 5.34
C ILE A 56 4.04 -9.55 6.57
N SER A 57 4.70 -10.63 6.99
CA SER A 57 4.38 -11.35 8.24
C SER A 57 5.13 -10.74 9.41
N GLY A 58 4.41 -10.28 10.43
CA GLY A 58 5.00 -9.80 11.68
C GLY A 58 5.56 -10.90 12.59
N SER A 59 5.64 -12.15 12.14
CA SER A 59 6.22 -13.24 12.92
C SER A 59 7.28 -13.98 12.10
N LEU A 60 8.49 -14.06 12.67
CA LEU A 60 9.66 -14.74 12.10
C LEU A 60 9.71 -16.25 12.45
N ARG A 61 8.72 -16.76 13.17
CA ARG A 61 8.68 -18.18 13.54
C ARG A 61 8.40 -19.02 12.29
N ARG A 62 9.17 -20.11 12.11
CA ARG A 62 8.98 -21.07 11.00
C ARG A 62 7.53 -21.55 10.85
N ALA A 63 6.84 -21.79 11.97
CA ALA A 63 5.43 -22.21 12.01
C ALA A 63 4.48 -21.03 12.34
N SER A 64 4.67 -19.86 11.73
CA SER A 64 3.80 -18.69 11.92
C SER A 64 2.43 -18.89 11.27
N ALA A 65 1.37 -18.72 12.06
CA ALA A 65 0.00 -18.68 11.56
C ALA A 65 -0.24 -17.47 10.62
N ASN A 66 0.41 -16.33 10.88
CA ASN A 66 0.31 -15.13 10.04
C ASN A 66 0.93 -15.36 8.65
N ALA A 67 2.08 -16.02 8.59
CA ALA A 67 2.66 -16.44 7.30
C ALA A 67 1.74 -17.47 6.60
N GLY A 68 1.09 -18.35 7.36
CA GLY A 68 0.06 -19.25 6.85
C GLY A 68 -1.14 -18.52 6.24
N LEU A 69 -1.61 -17.46 6.89
CA LEU A 69 -2.71 -16.63 6.41
C LEU A 69 -2.34 -15.92 5.10
N ILE A 70 -1.13 -15.36 4.99
CA ILE A 70 -0.63 -14.75 3.76
C ILE A 70 -0.60 -15.78 2.62
N ARG A 71 -0.10 -17.00 2.86
CA ARG A 71 -0.10 -18.06 1.85
C ARG A 71 -1.50 -18.46 1.41
N ALA A 72 -2.44 -18.55 2.34
CA ALA A 72 -3.84 -18.83 2.03
C ALA A 72 -4.47 -17.70 1.21
N ALA A 73 -4.21 -16.44 1.57
CA ALA A 73 -4.69 -15.27 0.85
C ALA A 73 -4.13 -15.23 -0.59
N ALA A 74 -2.83 -15.47 -0.76
CA ALA A 74 -2.19 -15.54 -2.08
C ALA A 74 -2.89 -16.57 -2.98
N LYS A 75 -3.09 -17.79 -2.48
CA LYS A 75 -3.79 -18.84 -3.22
C LYS A 75 -5.22 -18.44 -3.62
N MET A 76 -5.99 -17.87 -2.69
CA MET A 76 -7.36 -17.45 -2.98
C MET A 76 -7.41 -16.32 -4.01
N CYS A 77 -6.47 -15.38 -3.96
CA CYS A 77 -6.39 -14.28 -4.91
C CYS A 77 -6.01 -14.75 -6.31
N GLU A 78 -5.08 -15.69 -6.44
CA GLU A 78 -4.73 -16.31 -7.73
C GLU A 78 -5.94 -16.98 -8.40
N GLU A 79 -6.78 -17.65 -7.61
CA GLU A 79 -7.97 -18.34 -8.12
C GLU A 79 -9.15 -17.40 -8.40
N SER A 80 -9.32 -16.35 -7.59
CA SER A 80 -10.55 -15.53 -7.59
C SER A 80 -10.42 -14.17 -8.26
N ILE A 81 -9.21 -13.60 -8.34
CA ILE A 81 -8.98 -12.22 -8.78
C ILE A 81 -7.87 -12.19 -9.85
N PRO A 82 -8.24 -12.29 -11.14
CA PRO A 82 -7.29 -12.16 -12.23
C PRO A 82 -6.54 -10.83 -12.18
N GLY A 83 -5.21 -10.89 -12.24
CA GLY A 83 -4.36 -9.69 -12.19
C GLY A 83 -4.04 -9.18 -10.79
N LEU A 84 -4.32 -9.93 -9.72
CA LEU A 84 -3.80 -9.63 -8.38
C LEU A 84 -2.77 -10.67 -7.97
N GLN A 85 -1.55 -10.23 -7.64
CA GLN A 85 -0.47 -11.08 -7.15
C GLN A 85 -0.07 -10.66 -5.75
N ILE A 86 -0.01 -11.60 -4.83
CA ILE A 86 0.46 -11.36 -3.46
C ILE A 86 1.88 -11.94 -3.36
N ASP A 87 2.87 -11.07 -3.16
CA ASP A 87 4.25 -11.44 -2.89
C ASP A 87 4.51 -11.42 -1.38
N HIS A 88 4.99 -12.53 -0.82
CA HIS A 88 5.35 -12.58 0.59
C HIS A 88 6.79 -12.08 0.76
N VAL A 89 6.94 -10.90 1.35
CA VAL A 89 8.23 -10.27 1.63
C VAL A 89 8.74 -10.77 2.97
N ASP A 90 9.84 -11.51 2.94
CA ASP A 90 10.52 -11.99 4.15
C ASP A 90 11.28 -10.84 4.82
N ILE A 91 11.09 -10.71 6.13
CA ILE A 91 11.72 -9.69 6.97
C ILE A 91 12.67 -10.30 8.02
N SER A 92 12.95 -11.60 7.92
CA SER A 92 13.78 -12.33 8.89
C SER A 92 15.23 -11.88 8.90
N ASP A 93 15.75 -11.46 7.73
CA ASP A 93 17.13 -11.03 7.56
C ASP A 93 17.31 -9.50 7.72
N LEU A 94 16.24 -8.78 8.06
CA LEU A 94 16.35 -7.34 8.30
C LEU A 94 17.11 -7.06 9.59
N PRO A 95 18.19 -6.26 9.54
CA PRO A 95 18.83 -5.80 10.76
C PRO A 95 17.87 -4.90 11.54
N LEU A 96 18.10 -4.80 12.85
CA LEU A 96 17.42 -3.78 13.65
C LEU A 96 17.78 -2.40 13.11
N LEU A 97 16.79 -1.50 13.08
CA LEU A 97 16.99 -0.12 12.66
C LEU A 97 18.16 0.49 13.43
N ASN A 98 19.20 0.86 12.68
CA ASN A 98 20.39 1.49 13.19
C ASN A 98 20.88 2.50 12.16
N THR A 99 20.84 3.78 12.52
CA THR A 99 21.27 4.90 11.66
C THR A 99 22.76 4.87 11.35
N ASP A 100 23.56 4.17 12.16
CA ASP A 100 25.00 4.02 11.93
C ASP A 100 25.31 3.01 10.81
N LEU A 101 24.33 2.21 10.39
CA LEU A 101 24.47 1.29 9.26
C LEU A 101 24.19 1.96 7.91
N GLU A 102 23.76 3.22 7.94
CA GLU A 102 23.71 4.06 6.75
C GLU A 102 25.15 4.45 6.40
N ASP A 103 25.54 4.30 5.14
CA ASP A 103 26.87 4.75 4.70
C ASP A 103 27.06 6.23 5.05
N VAL A 104 28.32 6.69 5.13
CA VAL A 104 28.69 8.04 5.61
C VAL A 104 27.97 9.17 4.84
N ASP A 105 27.51 8.88 3.62
CA ASP A 105 26.75 9.78 2.75
C ASP A 105 25.22 9.54 2.74
N GLY A 106 24.69 8.63 3.56
CA GLY A 106 23.25 8.30 3.65
C GLY A 106 22.67 7.55 2.44
N ASN A 107 23.54 7.07 1.54
CA ASN A 107 23.15 6.61 0.21
C ASN A 107 23.10 5.08 0.03
N ALA A 108 23.58 4.30 0.99
CA ALA A 108 23.57 2.85 0.91
C ALA A 108 23.14 2.22 2.23
N PHE A 109 22.21 1.28 2.15
CA PHE A 109 21.78 0.43 3.26
C PHE A 109 22.33 -0.99 3.10
N PRO A 110 22.33 -1.82 4.16
CA PRO A 110 22.66 -3.24 4.04
C PRO A 110 21.81 -3.92 2.96
N ALA A 111 22.39 -4.90 2.25
CA ALA A 111 21.76 -5.53 1.08
C ALA A 111 20.32 -6.02 1.32
N ALA A 112 20.06 -6.62 2.50
CA ALA A 112 18.73 -7.07 2.89
C ALA A 112 17.70 -5.92 3.01
N VAL A 113 18.15 -4.75 3.48
CA VAL A 113 17.32 -3.54 3.60
C VAL A 113 17.04 -2.96 2.21
N GLU A 114 18.03 -2.93 1.31
CA GLU A 114 17.80 -2.46 -0.06
C GLU A 114 16.84 -3.37 -0.82
N GLU A 115 17.01 -4.69 -0.73
CA GLU A 115 16.08 -5.64 -1.35
C GLU A 115 14.65 -5.46 -0.82
N PHE A 116 14.50 -5.30 0.49
CA PHE A 116 13.20 -5.01 1.11
C PHE A 116 12.61 -3.69 0.59
N ARG A 117 13.40 -2.61 0.55
CA ARG A 117 12.96 -1.30 0.03
C ARG A 117 12.53 -1.39 -1.42
N ASP A 118 13.23 -2.15 -2.25
CA ASP A 118 12.91 -2.31 -3.66
C ASP A 118 11.60 -3.10 -3.86
N ARG A 119 11.39 -4.16 -3.08
CA ARG A 119 10.10 -4.89 -3.06
C ARG A 119 8.95 -3.99 -2.63
N VAL A 120 9.15 -3.18 -1.58
CA VAL A 120 8.15 -2.21 -1.09
C VAL A 120 7.86 -1.13 -2.12
N ARG A 121 8.88 -0.57 -2.77
CA ARG A 121 8.73 0.46 -3.82
C ARG A 121 8.03 -0.08 -5.08
N GLY A 122 8.27 -1.35 -5.41
CA GLY A 122 7.66 -2.02 -6.56
C GLY A 122 6.20 -2.43 -6.35
N ALA A 123 5.75 -2.48 -5.10
CA ALA A 123 4.39 -2.89 -4.75
C ALA A 123 3.37 -1.77 -4.99
N ASP A 124 2.18 -2.16 -5.44
CA ASP A 124 1.04 -1.25 -5.59
C ASP A 124 0.19 -1.19 -4.31
N CYS A 125 0.22 -2.26 -3.50
CA CYS A 125 -0.55 -2.42 -2.28
C CYS A 125 0.26 -3.17 -1.21
N PHE A 126 -0.17 -3.05 0.04
CA PHE A 126 0.45 -3.71 1.18
C PHE A 126 -0.56 -4.57 1.95
N LEU A 127 -0.12 -5.74 2.41
CA LEU A 127 -0.87 -6.63 3.28
C LEU A 127 -0.04 -6.94 4.53
N PHE A 128 -0.51 -6.51 5.69
CA PHE A 128 0.19 -6.76 6.95
C PHE A 128 -0.52 -7.85 7.74
N ALA A 129 0.21 -8.93 8.07
CA ALA A 129 -0.26 -9.98 8.97
C ALA A 129 0.57 -9.95 10.26
N SER A 130 0.12 -9.20 11.25
CA SER A 130 0.81 -9.08 12.54
C SER A 130 0.18 -10.01 13.58
N PRO A 131 0.98 -10.76 14.36
CA PRO A 131 0.49 -11.23 15.65
C PRO A 131 0.26 -10.02 16.58
N GLU A 132 -0.61 -10.19 17.57
CA GLU A 132 -0.81 -9.23 18.65
C GLU A 132 0.22 -9.50 19.76
N TYR A 133 1.18 -8.60 19.93
CA TYR A 133 2.16 -8.65 21.03
C TYR A 133 1.91 -7.47 21.97
N ASN A 134 1.55 -7.76 23.22
CA ASN A 134 1.28 -6.74 24.25
C ASN A 134 0.27 -5.67 23.79
N TYR A 135 -0.85 -6.10 23.20
CA TYR A 135 -1.89 -5.21 22.65
C TYR A 135 -1.42 -4.29 21.50
N SER A 136 -0.34 -4.67 20.80
CA SER A 136 0.22 -3.90 19.69
C SER A 136 0.73 -4.79 18.56
N ILE A 137 1.26 -4.15 17.52
CA ILE A 137 1.97 -4.81 16.42
C ILE A 137 3.30 -5.39 16.91
N SER A 138 3.80 -6.39 16.19
CA SER A 138 5.04 -7.05 16.59
C SER A 138 6.28 -6.19 16.33
N GLY A 139 7.32 -6.40 17.15
CA GLY A 139 8.62 -5.73 16.99
C GLY A 139 9.24 -5.90 15.60
N PRO A 140 9.30 -7.13 15.03
CA PRO A 140 9.81 -7.33 13.67
C PRO A 140 9.03 -6.53 12.62
N LEU A 141 7.71 -6.47 12.74
CA LEU A 141 6.89 -5.70 11.80
C LEU A 141 7.07 -4.19 11.96
N LYS A 142 7.29 -3.71 13.18
CA LYS A 142 7.55 -2.29 13.46
C LYS A 142 8.93 -1.84 12.99
N ASN A 143 9.88 -2.78 12.91
CA ASN A 143 11.25 -2.59 12.44
C ASN A 143 11.35 -2.51 10.92
N ALA A 144 10.54 -3.33 10.23
CA ALA A 144 10.34 -3.27 8.78
C ALA A 144 9.61 -1.98 8.37
#